data_AF-A0A2J8HQ33-F1
#
_entry.id   AF-A0A2J8HQ33-F1
#
_cell.length_a   1.000
_cell.length_b   1.000
_cell.length_c   1.000
_cell.angle_alpha   90.00
_cell.angle_beta   90.00
_cell.angle_gamma   90.00
#
_symmetry.space_group_name_H-M   'P 1'
#
loop_
_entity.id
_entity.type
_entity.pdbx_description
1 polymer ?
#
loop_
_entity_poly.entity_id
_entity_poly.type
_entity_poly.pdbx_seq_one_letter_code
_entity_poly.pdbx_strand_id
1 'polypeptide(L)'
;MEFSKSQEKTIIRSINKLNELKPICDVKFNEYQSVKFKGGLAIWIGFFVMLGVLSGNSEVKDAIGTFGVGVSPFLLIGGIIYIFDARKKYHKAISDCIEHEKPLLDLGLGYSPVSSYSTEPRLIVIDTREEIDIKLLSDIENI
;
A
#
# COMPACT_ATOMS: atom_id res chain seq x y z
N MET A 1 32.35 -5.08 2.15
CA MET A 1 32.08 -4.29 3.37
C MET A 1 31.96 -5.26 4.53
N GLU A 2 32.63 -5.03 5.64
CA GLU A 2 32.51 -5.88 6.84
C GLU A 2 31.57 -5.19 7.84
N PHE A 3 30.52 -5.88 8.27
CA PHE A 3 29.60 -5.41 9.29
C PHE A 3 30.06 -5.93 10.66
N SER A 4 29.80 -5.17 11.72
CA SER A 4 29.94 -5.71 13.07
C SER A 4 28.85 -6.74 13.36
N LYS A 5 29.09 -7.71 14.25
CA LYS A 5 28.08 -8.71 14.68
C LYS A 5 26.76 -8.08 15.15
N SER A 6 26.82 -6.89 15.75
CA SER A 6 25.62 -6.16 16.18
C SER A 6 24.83 -5.58 14.99
N GLN A 7 25.52 -5.13 13.94
CA GLN A 7 24.90 -4.64 12.72
C GLN A 7 24.30 -5.79 11.91
N GLU A 8 25.00 -6.92 11.77
CA GLU A 8 24.51 -8.13 11.12
C GLU A 8 23.21 -8.62 11.76
N LYS A 9 23.16 -8.71 13.09
CA LYS A 9 21.94 -9.09 13.82
C LYS A 9 20.78 -8.13 13.56
N THR A 10 21.07 -6.84 13.42
CA THR A 10 20.05 -5.81 13.12
C THR A 10 19.55 -5.97 11.69
N ILE A 11 20.45 -6.18 10.73
CA ILE A 11 20.14 -6.40 9.31
C ILE A 11 19.24 -7.63 9.17
N ILE A 12 19.62 -8.78 9.74
CA ILE A 12 18.84 -10.03 9.68
C ILE A 12 17.46 -9.83 10.28
N ARG A 13 17.36 -9.17 11.45
CA ARG A 13 16.08 -8.90 12.10
C ARG A 13 15.16 -8.03 11.24
N SER A 14 15.71 -6.97 10.65
CA SER A 14 14.98 -6.10 9.72
C SER A 14 14.53 -6.86 8.47
N ILE A 15 15.40 -7.66 7.85
CA ILE A 15 15.09 -8.48 6.68
C ILE A 15 13.95 -9.47 7.00
N ASN A 16 14.03 -10.18 8.12
CA ASN A 16 13.00 -11.13 8.55
C ASN A 16 11.65 -10.44 8.76
N LYS A 17 11.64 -9.26 9.40
CA LYS A 17 10.42 -8.48 9.57
C LYS A 17 9.87 -7.94 8.25
N LEU A 18 10.73 -7.47 7.35
CA LEU A 18 10.32 -7.01 6.03
C LEU A 18 9.75 -8.14 5.19
N ASN A 19 10.30 -9.36 5.27
CA ASN A 19 9.75 -10.54 4.60
C ASN A 19 8.35 -10.92 5.12
N GLU A 20 8.11 -10.75 6.42
CA GLU A 20 6.79 -10.96 7.03
C GLU A 20 5.78 -9.87 6.61
N LEU A 21 6.22 -8.60 6.58
CA LEU A 21 5.34 -7.46 6.36
C LEU A 21 5.07 -7.14 4.89
N LYS A 22 6.01 -7.40 3.98
CA LYS A 22 5.87 -7.15 2.54
C LYS A 22 4.60 -7.78 1.93
N PRO A 23 4.30 -9.09 2.13
CA PRO A 23 3.09 -9.69 1.57
C PRO A 23 1.82 -9.05 2.16
N ILE A 24 1.83 -8.66 3.43
CA ILE A 24 0.70 -7.97 4.07
C ILE A 24 0.49 -6.59 3.43
N CYS A 25 1.58 -5.85 3.22
CA CYS A 25 1.55 -4.55 2.57
C CYS A 25 1.04 -4.64 1.13
N ASP A 26 1.47 -5.65 0.37
CA ASP A 26 1.02 -5.88 -1.02
C ASP A 26 -0.46 -6.22 -1.09
N VAL A 27 -0.96 -7.08 -0.18
CA VAL A 27 -2.40 -7.37 -0.07
C VAL A 27 -3.17 -6.09 0.26
N LYS A 28 -2.70 -5.28 1.22
CA LYS A 28 -3.35 -4.03 1.60
C LYS A 28 -3.31 -2.98 0.50
N PHE A 29 -2.26 -2.94 -0.31
CA PHE A 29 -2.18 -2.10 -1.49
C PHE A 29 -3.22 -2.52 -2.55
N ASN A 30 -3.32 -3.82 -2.83
CA ASN A 30 -4.29 -4.35 -3.79
C ASN A 30 -5.73 -4.13 -3.33
N GLU A 31 -6.01 -4.33 -2.03
CA GLU A 31 -7.29 -3.94 -1.42
C GLU A 31 -7.56 -2.45 -1.63
N TYR A 32 -6.59 -1.59 -1.33
CA TYR A 32 -6.73 -0.14 -1.50
C TYR A 32 -6.99 0.25 -2.97
N GLN A 33 -6.28 -0.34 -3.93
CA GLN A 33 -6.52 -0.07 -5.35
C GLN A 33 -7.91 -0.51 -5.81
N SER A 34 -8.35 -1.70 -5.39
CA SER A 34 -9.69 -2.19 -5.68
C SER A 34 -10.77 -1.28 -5.08
N VAL A 35 -10.60 -0.87 -3.82
CA VAL A 35 -11.50 0.05 -3.12
C VAL A 35 -11.50 1.42 -3.76
N LYS A 36 -10.34 1.95 -4.14
CA LYS A 36 -10.21 3.23 -4.85
C LYS A 36 -10.96 3.22 -6.17
N PHE A 37 -10.88 2.13 -6.94
CA PHE A 37 -11.63 1.98 -8.17
C PHE A 37 -13.15 1.92 -7.92
N LYS A 38 -13.59 1.03 -7.03
CA LYS A 38 -15.03 0.85 -6.71
C LYS A 38 -15.65 2.10 -6.09
N GLY A 39 -14.99 2.68 -5.09
CA GLY A 39 -15.42 3.92 -4.43
C GLY A 39 -15.41 5.10 -5.40
N GLY A 40 -14.39 5.18 -6.27
CA GLY A 40 -14.33 6.19 -7.33
C GLY A 40 -15.52 6.08 -8.28
N LEU A 41 -15.86 4.87 -8.72
CA LEU A 41 -17.03 4.62 -9.56
C LEU A 41 -18.34 5.05 -8.87
N ALA A 42 -18.51 4.73 -7.59
CA ALA A 42 -19.68 5.14 -6.81
C ALA A 42 -19.80 6.68 -6.72
N ILE A 43 -18.68 7.37 -6.50
CA ILE A 43 -18.63 8.84 -6.49
C ILE A 43 -19.01 9.41 -7.86
N TRP A 44 -18.46 8.87 -8.93
CA TRP A 44 -18.79 9.30 -10.30
C TRP A 44 -20.26 9.12 -10.64
N ILE A 45 -20.84 7.96 -10.30
CA ILE A 45 -22.27 7.69 -10.51
C ILE A 45 -23.12 8.67 -9.69
N GLY A 46 -22.80 8.84 -8.41
CA GLY A 46 -23.50 9.79 -7.55
C GLY A 46 -23.45 11.22 -8.10
N PHE A 47 -22.28 11.65 -8.58
CA PHE A 47 -22.09 12.96 -9.17
C PHE A 47 -22.92 13.18 -10.44
N PHE A 48 -22.94 12.22 -11.38
CA PHE A 48 -23.74 12.34 -12.60
C PHE A 48 -25.24 12.35 -12.32
N VAL A 49 -25.70 11.52 -11.38
CA VAL A 49 -27.10 11.51 -10.97
C VAL A 49 -27.49 12.86 -10.35
N MET A 50 -26.61 13.44 -9.53
CA MET A 50 -26.83 14.77 -8.93
C MET A 50 -26.91 15.86 -10.01
N LEU A 51 -25.99 15.86 -10.99
CA LEU A 51 -26.03 16.79 -12.13
C LEU A 51 -27.32 16.65 -12.94
N GLY A 52 -27.78 15.41 -13.19
CA GLY A 52 -29.03 15.14 -13.88
C GLY A 52 -30.23 15.76 -13.19
N VAL A 53 -30.34 15.61 -11.86
CA VAL A 53 -31.43 16.23 -11.08
C VAL A 53 -31.32 17.76 -11.02
N LEU A 54 -30.10 18.30 -10.93
CA LEU A 54 -29.86 19.74 -10.89
C LEU A 54 -30.04 20.44 -12.25
N SER A 55 -30.01 19.70 -13.36
CA SER A 55 -30.15 20.24 -14.72
C SER A 55 -31.51 20.88 -15.01
N GLY A 56 -32.52 20.66 -14.16
CA GLY A 56 -33.85 21.22 -14.32
C GLY A 56 -34.69 20.57 -15.44
N ASN A 57 -34.18 19.54 -16.12
CA ASN A 57 -34.94 18.77 -17.09
C ASN A 57 -36.03 17.94 -16.37
N SER A 58 -37.30 18.25 -16.63
CA SER A 58 -38.45 17.60 -15.99
C SER A 58 -38.52 16.10 -16.25
N GLU A 59 -38.16 15.63 -17.44
CA GLU A 59 -38.17 14.20 -17.78
C GLU A 59 -37.11 13.41 -16.99
N VAL A 60 -35.92 14.01 -16.83
CA VAL A 60 -34.81 13.44 -16.06
C VAL A 60 -35.10 13.52 -14.56
N LYS A 61 -35.75 14.59 -14.11
CA LYS A 61 -36.16 14.76 -12.72
C LYS A 61 -37.26 13.78 -12.32
N ASP A 62 -38.20 13.46 -13.20
CA ASP A 62 -39.24 12.45 -12.95
C ASP A 62 -38.69 11.02 -13.00
N ALA A 63 -37.71 10.74 -13.87
CA ALA A 63 -37.09 9.42 -13.97
C ALA A 63 -36.09 9.11 -12.83
N ILE A 64 -35.38 10.12 -12.30
CA ILE A 64 -34.25 9.93 -11.39
C ILE A 64 -34.41 10.69 -10.06
N GLY A 65 -35.52 11.40 -9.85
CA GLY A 65 -35.71 12.33 -8.72
C GLY A 65 -35.49 11.72 -7.34
N THR A 66 -36.08 10.55 -7.04
CA THR A 66 -35.88 9.85 -5.76
C THR A 66 -34.45 9.31 -5.61
N PHE A 67 -33.84 8.86 -6.70
CA PHE A 67 -32.46 8.39 -6.73
C PHE A 67 -31.45 9.53 -6.56
N GLY A 68 -31.71 10.71 -7.13
CA GLY A 68 -30.76 11.81 -7.12
C GLY A 68 -30.78 12.70 -5.89
N VAL A 69 -31.93 12.86 -5.23
CA VAL A 69 -31.99 13.59 -3.95
C VAL A 69 -31.74 12.67 -2.76
N GLY A 70 -32.18 11.41 -2.87
CA GLY A 70 -32.03 10.41 -1.80
C GLY A 70 -30.68 9.70 -1.82
N VAL A 71 -30.32 9.03 -2.92
CA VAL A 71 -29.23 8.03 -2.95
C VAL A 71 -27.87 8.65 -3.33
N SER A 72 -27.86 9.68 -4.19
CA SER A 72 -26.62 10.29 -4.69
C SER A 72 -25.68 10.85 -3.60
N PRO A 73 -26.17 11.53 -2.53
CA PRO A 73 -25.29 12.03 -1.49
C PRO A 73 -24.65 10.90 -0.67
N PHE A 74 -25.38 9.80 -0.45
CA PHE A 74 -24.84 8.61 0.23
C PHE A 74 -23.80 7.88 -0.63
N LEU A 75 -23.97 7.85 -1.95
CA LEU A 75 -22.95 7.28 -2.85
C LEU A 75 -21.67 8.11 -2.84
N LEU A 76 -21.80 9.45 -2.84
CA LEU A 76 -20.67 10.37 -2.74
C LEU A 76 -19.94 10.23 -1.40
N ILE A 77 -20.65 10.40 -0.29
CA ILE A 77 -20.06 10.37 1.07
C ILE A 77 -19.57 8.95 1.40
N GLY A 78 -20.39 7.93 1.10
CA GLY A 78 -20.04 6.53 1.34
C GLY A 78 -18.83 6.09 0.53
N GLY A 79 -18.74 6.47 -0.74
CA GLY A 79 -17.57 6.21 -1.57
C GLY A 79 -16.30 6.87 -1.02
N ILE A 80 -16.39 8.11 -0.57
CA ILE A 80 -15.28 8.84 0.06
C ILE A 80 -14.82 8.13 1.34
N ILE A 81 -15.74 7.87 2.29
CA ILE A 81 -15.43 7.20 3.56
C ILE A 81 -14.79 5.83 3.32
N TYR A 82 -15.33 5.06 2.38
CA TYR A 82 -14.84 3.74 2.02
C TYR A 82 -13.39 3.78 1.51
N ILE A 83 -13.06 4.74 0.65
CA ILE A 83 -11.68 4.95 0.17
C ILE A 83 -10.75 5.39 1.31
N PHE A 84 -11.20 6.30 2.18
CA PHE A 84 -10.40 6.78 3.29
C PHE A 84 -10.05 5.70 4.31
N ASP A 85 -10.99 4.80 4.64
CA ASP A 85 -10.73 3.69 5.54
C ASP A 85 -9.68 2.72 4.97
N ALA A 86 -9.82 2.35 3.69
CA ALA A 86 -8.83 1.51 3.01
C ALA A 86 -7.46 2.20 2.92
N ARG A 87 -7.42 3.51 2.64
CA ARG A 87 -6.18 4.31 2.64
C ARG A 87 -5.50 4.28 3.99
N LYS A 88 -6.25 4.43 5.10
CA LYS A 88 -5.70 4.41 6.46
C LYS A 88 -5.05 3.07 6.79
N LYS A 89 -5.72 1.97 6.43
CA LYS A 89 -5.20 0.60 6.62
C LYS A 89 -3.91 0.37 5.82
N TYR A 90 -3.89 0.79 4.54
CA TYR A 90 -2.69 0.71 3.71
C TYR A 90 -1.55 1.57 4.25
N HIS A 91 -1.82 2.81 4.67
CA HIS A 91 -0.80 3.71 5.19
C HIS A 91 -0.15 3.18 6.48
N LYS A 92 -0.94 2.54 7.36
CA LYS A 92 -0.41 1.86 8.53
C LYS A 92 0.56 0.74 8.14
N ALA A 93 0.16 -0.13 7.20
CA ALA A 93 1.00 -1.23 6.75
C ALA A 93 2.32 -0.75 6.13
N ILE A 94 2.30 0.33 5.34
CA ILE A 94 3.53 0.93 4.81
C ILE A 94 4.40 1.51 5.93
N SER A 95 3.79 2.22 6.89
CA SER A 95 4.53 2.83 7.99
C SER A 95 5.31 1.78 8.77
N ASP A 96 4.69 0.64 9.06
CA ASP A 96 5.33 -0.48 9.74
C ASP A 96 6.50 -1.05 8.89
N CYS A 97 6.34 -1.16 7.56
CA CYS A 97 7.44 -1.54 6.66
C CYS A 97 8.61 -0.54 6.70
N ILE A 98 8.33 0.78 6.60
CA ILE A 98 9.35 1.83 6.59
C ILE A 98 10.13 1.84 7.91
N GLU A 99 9.47 1.60 9.04
CA GLU A 99 10.12 1.53 10.35
C GLU A 99 11.19 0.42 10.39
N HIS A 100 10.92 -0.73 9.76
CA HIS A 100 11.87 -1.84 9.69
C HIS A 100 12.91 -1.71 8.56
N GLU A 101 12.65 -0.87 7.57
CA GLU A 101 13.60 -0.51 6.51
C GLU A 101 14.63 0.54 6.97
N LYS A 102 14.24 1.45 7.87
CA LYS A 102 15.10 2.54 8.36
C LYS A 102 16.47 2.07 8.89
N PRO A 103 16.61 1.01 9.71
CA PRO A 103 17.91 0.52 10.15
C PRO A 103 18.82 0.05 9.01
N LEU A 104 18.24 -0.43 7.90
CA LEU A 104 19.00 -0.81 6.71
C LEU A 104 19.48 0.44 5.97
N LEU A 105 18.60 1.42 5.80
CA LEU A 105 18.95 2.70 5.16
C LEU A 105 20.03 3.46 5.94
N ASP A 106 19.97 3.45 7.27
CA ASP A 106 20.98 4.05 8.14
C ASP A 106 22.37 3.38 7.98
N LEU A 107 22.40 2.13 7.51
CA LEU A 107 23.61 1.38 7.17
C LEU A 107 24.01 1.50 5.69
N GLY A 108 23.29 2.31 4.90
CA GLY A 108 23.51 2.45 3.46
C GLY A 108 23.02 1.25 2.65
N LEU A 109 22.06 0.49 3.18
CA LEU A 109 21.53 -0.74 2.58
C LEU A 109 20.09 -0.57 2.11
N GLY A 110 19.81 -1.04 0.91
CA GLY A 110 18.48 -1.23 0.36
C GLY A 110 18.11 -2.71 0.34
N TYR A 111 16.92 -3.05 0.82
CA TYR A 111 16.43 -4.43 0.80
C TYR A 111 15.24 -4.59 -0.14
N SER A 112 15.39 -5.48 -1.12
CA SER A 112 14.34 -5.88 -2.04
C SER A 112 13.90 -7.32 -1.75
N PRO A 113 12.80 -7.54 -1.02
CA PRO A 113 12.26 -8.87 -0.80
C PRO A 113 11.70 -9.48 -2.09
N VAL A 114 11.41 -10.78 -2.02
CA VAL A 114 10.75 -11.54 -3.09
C VAL A 114 9.46 -10.84 -3.48
N SER A 115 9.24 -10.73 -4.79
CA SER A 115 8.03 -10.13 -5.36
C SER A 115 7.67 -10.81 -6.67
N SER A 116 6.57 -10.41 -7.29
CA SER A 116 6.21 -10.88 -8.64
C SER A 116 7.27 -10.59 -9.71
N TYR A 117 8.21 -9.68 -9.44
CA TYR A 117 9.28 -9.27 -10.36
C TYR A 117 10.66 -9.82 -9.98
N SER A 118 10.83 -10.38 -8.79
CA SER A 118 12.10 -10.97 -8.33
C SER A 118 11.83 -12.23 -7.53
N THR A 119 12.34 -13.37 -8.01
CA THR A 119 12.22 -14.67 -7.37
C THR A 119 13.11 -14.82 -6.13
N GLU A 120 14.10 -13.95 -5.98
CA GLU A 120 15.06 -13.98 -4.87
C GLU A 120 15.09 -12.63 -4.14
N PRO A 121 15.22 -12.64 -2.80
CA PRO A 121 15.44 -11.42 -2.04
C PRO A 121 16.86 -10.91 -2.30
N ARG A 122 17.05 -9.59 -2.32
CA ARG A 122 18.33 -8.94 -2.58
C ARG A 122 18.60 -7.86 -1.56
N LEU A 123 19.82 -7.85 -1.01
CA LEU A 123 20.34 -6.77 -0.19
C LEU A 123 21.38 -6.02 -1.03
N ILE A 124 21.24 -4.71 -1.14
CA ILE A 124 22.04 -3.89 -2.06
C ILE A 124 22.65 -2.75 -1.25
N VAL A 125 23.92 -2.45 -1.46
CA VAL A 125 24.53 -1.23 -0.93
C VAL A 125 24.10 -0.06 -1.81
N ILE A 126 23.47 0.96 -1.24
CA ILE A 126 22.83 2.07 -1.97
C ILE A 126 23.85 2.85 -2.81
N ASP A 127 25.04 3.11 -2.24
CA ASP A 127 26.08 3.92 -2.90
C ASP A 127 26.79 3.17 -4.02
N THR A 128 27.09 1.88 -3.83
CA THR A 128 27.91 1.10 -4.78
C THR A 128 27.10 0.19 -5.68
N ARG A 129 25.80 -0.02 -5.37
CA ARG A 129 24.91 -1.01 -6.00
C ARG A 129 25.43 -2.45 -5.94
N GLU A 130 26.38 -2.72 -5.06
CA GLU A 130 26.87 -4.08 -4.84
C GLU A 130 25.78 -4.90 -4.14
N GLU A 131 25.49 -6.08 -4.69
CA GLU A 131 24.59 -7.05 -4.08
C GLU A 131 25.34 -7.82 -2.99
N ILE A 132 24.77 -7.86 -1.80
CA ILE A 132 25.24 -8.67 -0.67
C ILE A 132 24.39 -9.94 -0.64
N ASP A 133 25.06 -11.09 -0.67
CA ASP A 133 24.38 -12.37 -0.53
C ASP A 133 23.81 -12.51 0.88
N ILE A 134 22.49 -12.60 0.96
CA ILE A 134 21.77 -12.71 2.23
C ILE A 134 22.00 -14.09 2.87
N LYS A 135 22.31 -15.13 2.10
CA LYS A 135 22.60 -16.47 2.63
C LYS A 135 23.85 -16.48 3.51
N LEU A 136 24.86 -15.69 3.12
CA LEU A 136 26.08 -15.48 3.88
C LEU A 136 25.83 -14.81 5.25
N LEU A 137 24.74 -14.04 5.38
CA LEU A 137 24.34 -13.41 6.64
C LEU A 137 23.49 -14.36 7.51
N SER A 138 22.66 -15.22 6.92
CA SER A 138 21.82 -16.16 7.69
C SER A 138 22.59 -17.27 8.40
N ASP A 139 23.78 -17.64 7.89
CA ASP A 139 24.64 -18.65 8.52
C ASP A 139 25.25 -18.16 9.85
N ILE A 140 25.20 -16.84 10.12
CA ILE A 140 25.70 -16.22 11.36
C ILE A 140 24.71 -16.38 12.51
N GLU A 141 23.42 -16.65 12.25
CA GLU A 141 22.41 -16.87 13.30
C GLU A 141 22.52 -18.26 13.96
N ASN A 142 23.31 -19.18 13.37
CA ASN A 142 23.54 -20.55 13.87
C ASN A 142 24.86 -20.74 14.66
N ILE A 143 25.58 -19.66 15.00
CA ILE A 143 26.81 -19.68 15.83
C ILE A 143 26.61 -18.85 17.09
#